data_AF-A0A4Q7Q868-F1
#
_entry.id   AF-A0A4Q7Q868-F1
#
_cell.length_a   1.000
_cell.length_b   1.000
_cell.length_c   1.000
_cell.angle_alpha   90.00
_cell.angle_beta   90.00
_cell.angle_gamma   90.00
#
_symmetry.space_group_name_H-M   'P 1'
#
loop_
_entity.id
_entity.type
_entity.pdbx_description
1 polymer ?
#
loop_
_entity_poly.entity_id
_entity_poly.type
_entity_poly.pdbx_seq_one_letter_code
_entity_poly.pdbx_strand_id
1 'polypeptide(L)'
;MVRPGGTRDARVLTRSHRPSKTVLAAKKKRLPLAVKSDLRIRYARIHGVGRLFHNFAVNSEGEKMRRQSVSGQSRAVHEKVTRIHGPVIRRVLPLLLAVLIAAAPALLTVPAEAAAGANLYFVQGLPGRTLDISVDGRQVATGVAGGKLVGPFGVASGKRMITAKQDGKVVIQRSVSAGSGASLDVVIHQPVSPTGKPLITTYANKLTAVPKDKAGLRVAHDAAVGPADIRVNGQVLFKNVANGESLDVVVPAGTYKVDIVPTGATSPVVLGPLDLPVQAGYLTRVFAIGAPSQKTMTVALGTIKVPATGSAKPSEVNTGTGGQAAGLDQAQSPLGQSGLWIVVFLAALGVAVATGRKVVRR
;
A
#
# COMPACT_ATOMS: atom_id res chain seq x y z
N MET A 1 -23.51 34.19 -85.65
CA MET A 1 -23.07 35.03 -84.51
C MET A 1 -23.14 34.16 -83.26
N VAL A 2 -22.00 33.89 -82.60
CA VAL A 2 -21.84 33.36 -81.21
C VAL A 2 -22.49 31.98 -80.82
N ARG A 3 -21.79 31.20 -79.96
CA ARG A 3 -22.13 29.88 -79.33
C ARG A 3 -22.66 30.07 -77.88
N PRO A 4 -23.01 29.06 -77.03
CA PRO A 4 -23.13 27.58 -77.16
C PRO A 4 -24.60 27.10 -76.98
N GLY A 5 -25.02 25.85 -76.71
CA GLY A 5 -24.36 24.53 -76.51
C GLY A 5 -24.50 23.96 -75.07
N GLY A 6 -24.89 22.67 -74.90
CA GLY A 6 -25.19 22.07 -73.57
C GLY A 6 -25.01 20.54 -73.42
N THR A 7 -24.50 20.15 -72.23
CA THR A 7 -24.50 18.86 -71.48
C THR A 7 -24.56 17.48 -72.17
N ARG A 8 -23.75 16.54 -71.64
CA ARG A 8 -23.86 15.07 -71.84
C ARG A 8 -24.06 14.36 -70.51
N ASP A 9 -24.77 13.24 -70.54
CA ASP A 9 -25.00 12.34 -69.41
C ASP A 9 -24.39 10.95 -69.70
N ALA A 10 -23.94 10.21 -68.68
CA ALA A 10 -23.33 8.88 -68.87
C ALA A 10 -23.54 7.95 -67.66
N ARG A 11 -24.27 6.85 -67.87
CA ARG A 11 -24.61 5.83 -66.86
C ARG A 11 -23.75 4.58 -67.04
N VAL A 12 -23.17 4.06 -65.96
CA VAL A 12 -22.31 2.85 -65.98
C VAL A 12 -22.88 1.72 -65.11
N LEU A 13 -22.65 0.47 -65.52
CA LEU A 13 -23.28 -0.76 -65.01
C LEU A 13 -22.44 -1.48 -63.94
N THR A 14 -23.08 -2.44 -63.25
CA THR A 14 -22.47 -3.25 -62.17
C THR A 14 -22.48 -4.75 -62.52
N ARG A 15 -21.39 -5.49 -62.22
CA ARG A 15 -21.45 -6.89 -61.72
C ARG A 15 -20.10 -7.52 -61.30
N SER A 16 -20.06 -8.01 -60.05
CA SER A 16 -19.59 -9.33 -59.60
C SER A 16 -18.28 -9.96 -60.13
N HIS A 17 -17.33 -10.24 -59.21
CA HIS A 17 -16.57 -11.51 -59.18
C HIS A 17 -16.07 -11.92 -57.76
N ARG A 18 -15.80 -13.22 -57.60
CA ARG A 18 -15.11 -13.95 -56.49
C ARG A 18 -14.16 -14.97 -57.17
N PRO A 19 -13.17 -15.64 -56.53
CA PRO A 19 -13.15 -16.19 -55.15
C PRO A 19 -12.07 -15.48 -54.28
N SER A 20 -11.16 -16.04 -53.46
CA SER A 20 -10.76 -17.42 -53.08
C SER A 20 -10.14 -17.48 -51.66
N LYS A 21 -9.23 -18.44 -51.39
CA LYS A 21 -8.44 -18.61 -50.15
C LYS A 21 -7.06 -19.19 -50.50
N THR A 22 -5.99 -18.70 -49.89
CA THR A 22 -4.68 -19.39 -49.85
C THR A 22 -4.03 -19.25 -48.47
N VAL A 23 -3.34 -20.32 -48.04
CA VAL A 23 -2.64 -20.46 -46.75
C VAL A 23 -1.36 -19.61 -46.71
N LEU A 24 -0.96 -19.13 -45.52
CA LEU A 24 0.43 -18.77 -45.23
C LEU A 24 0.92 -19.45 -43.95
N ALA A 25 2.12 -20.03 -43.99
CA ALA A 25 2.59 -21.00 -43.00
C ALA A 25 3.37 -20.39 -41.82
N ALA A 26 3.34 -21.09 -40.68
CA ALA A 26 4.08 -20.70 -39.49
C ALA A 26 5.60 -20.89 -39.66
N LYS A 27 6.40 -19.84 -39.40
CA LYS A 27 7.88 -19.91 -39.44
C LYS A 27 8.47 -19.91 -38.02
N LYS A 28 8.66 -21.11 -37.49
CA LYS A 28 9.12 -21.42 -36.12
C LYS A 28 10.62 -21.13 -35.94
N LYS A 29 10.99 -19.97 -35.36
CA LYS A 29 12.37 -19.71 -34.89
C LYS A 29 12.51 -20.02 -33.39
N ARG A 30 13.47 -20.87 -33.04
CA ARG A 30 14.02 -21.05 -31.67
C ARG A 30 15.28 -20.19 -31.50
N LEU A 31 15.52 -19.66 -30.30
CA LEU A 31 16.81 -19.27 -29.66
C LEU A 31 16.53 -18.22 -28.56
N PRO A 32 17.33 -18.14 -27.48
CA PRO A 32 17.83 -19.19 -26.59
C PRO A 32 17.22 -19.05 -25.16
N LEU A 33 17.75 -19.77 -24.17
CA LEU A 33 17.24 -19.76 -22.79
C LEU A 33 17.81 -18.62 -21.91
N ALA A 34 16.90 -18.00 -21.16
CA ALA A 34 17.01 -17.53 -19.77
C ALA A 34 18.35 -16.98 -19.22
N VAL A 35 18.30 -15.70 -18.80
CA VAL A 35 18.88 -15.26 -17.51
C VAL A 35 17.71 -14.97 -16.57
N LYS A 36 17.64 -15.63 -15.42
CA LYS A 36 16.63 -15.36 -14.39
C LYS A 36 17.16 -14.36 -13.36
N SER A 37 16.43 -13.28 -13.13
CA SER A 37 16.50 -12.49 -11.90
C SER A 37 15.18 -12.62 -11.15
N ASP A 38 15.25 -12.93 -9.85
CA ASP A 38 14.11 -13.47 -9.10
C ASP A 38 13.20 -12.37 -8.54
N LEU A 39 12.40 -11.74 -9.41
CA LEU A 39 11.44 -10.70 -9.03
C LEU A 39 10.18 -11.32 -8.40
N ARG A 40 10.16 -11.46 -7.07
CA ARG A 40 9.02 -12.01 -6.30
C ARG A 40 7.80 -11.08 -6.28
N ILE A 41 7.05 -11.03 -7.39
CA ILE A 41 5.73 -10.40 -7.48
C ILE A 41 4.74 -11.22 -6.62
N ARG A 42 4.16 -10.61 -5.57
CA ARG A 42 3.06 -11.21 -4.79
C ARG A 42 1.72 -10.61 -5.22
N TYR A 43 0.96 -11.37 -6.00
CA TYR A 43 -0.44 -11.07 -6.31
C TYR A 43 -1.32 -11.25 -5.05
N ALA A 44 -2.33 -10.39 -4.91
CA ALA A 44 -3.40 -10.52 -3.91
C ALA A 44 -4.75 -10.51 -4.62
N ARG A 45 -5.32 -11.69 -4.89
CA ARG A 45 -6.67 -11.84 -5.47
C ARG A 45 -7.70 -11.90 -4.35
N ILE A 46 -8.59 -10.92 -4.28
CA ILE A 46 -9.73 -10.93 -3.35
C ILE A 46 -10.88 -11.72 -3.99
N HIS A 47 -11.35 -12.78 -3.31
CA HIS A 47 -12.52 -13.55 -3.74
C HIS A 47 -13.80 -12.96 -3.11
N GLY A 48 -14.76 -12.57 -3.97
CA GLY A 48 -16.10 -12.17 -3.55
C GLY A 48 -17.05 -13.37 -3.41
N VAL A 49 -17.95 -13.32 -2.43
CA VAL A 49 -18.88 -14.41 -2.10
C VAL A 49 -20.00 -14.53 -3.16
N GLY A 50 -20.23 -15.75 -3.67
CA GLY A 50 -21.23 -16.06 -4.69
C GLY A 50 -22.36 -16.96 -4.16
N ARG A 51 -23.61 -16.49 -4.33
CA ARG A 51 -24.88 -17.16 -3.98
C ARG A 51 -24.94 -18.66 -4.32
N LEU A 52 -25.41 -19.47 -3.36
CA LEU A 52 -26.26 -20.62 -3.65
C LEU A 52 -27.73 -20.19 -3.58
N PHE A 53 -28.46 -20.39 -4.67
CA PHE A 53 -29.91 -20.58 -4.69
C PHE A 53 -30.22 -21.37 -5.97
N HIS A 54 -30.82 -22.55 -5.84
CA HIS A 54 -31.46 -23.27 -6.93
C HIS A 54 -32.63 -24.09 -6.36
N ASN A 55 -33.83 -23.75 -6.85
CA ASN A 55 -35.00 -24.57 -7.08
C ASN A 55 -35.19 -25.87 -6.26
N PHE A 56 -36.28 -25.90 -5.50
CA PHE A 56 -37.24 -27.01 -5.61
C PHE A 56 -38.64 -26.42 -5.84
N ALA A 57 -39.51 -27.19 -6.49
CA ALA A 57 -40.87 -26.79 -6.87
C ALA A 57 -41.84 -27.95 -6.57
N VAL A 58 -43.14 -27.74 -6.83
CA VAL A 58 -44.23 -28.72 -6.61
C VAL A 58 -44.55 -28.88 -5.10
N ASN A 59 -45.80 -28.94 -4.61
CA ASN A 59 -47.10 -29.14 -5.29
C ASN A 59 -48.20 -28.19 -4.77
N SER A 60 -49.39 -28.23 -5.39
CA SER A 60 -50.61 -27.54 -4.93
C SER A 60 -51.77 -28.51 -4.77
N GLU A 61 -52.54 -28.42 -3.67
CA GLU A 61 -54.02 -28.46 -3.62
C GLU A 61 -54.56 -28.46 -2.17
N GLY A 62 -55.80 -27.97 -1.98
CA GLY A 62 -56.60 -28.10 -0.73
C GLY A 62 -56.18 -27.23 0.48
N GLU A 63 -57.07 -26.88 1.42
CA GLU A 63 -58.55 -26.89 1.40
C GLU A 63 -59.13 -25.92 2.49
N LYS A 64 -60.28 -25.28 2.20
CA LYS A 64 -61.29 -24.62 3.10
C LYS A 64 -60.87 -23.89 4.40
N MET A 65 -61.30 -22.61 4.47
CA MET A 65 -61.88 -21.91 5.65
C MET A 65 -61.01 -21.74 6.94
N ARG A 66 -61.24 -20.76 7.83
CA ARG A 66 -62.40 -19.89 8.12
C ARG A 66 -61.94 -18.54 8.71
N ARG A 67 -62.81 -17.52 8.76
CA ARG A 67 -62.53 -16.21 9.40
C ARG A 67 -62.79 -16.22 10.91
N GLN A 68 -61.94 -15.54 11.68
CA GLN A 68 -62.20 -14.68 12.87
C GLN A 68 -60.84 -14.42 13.58
N SER A 69 -60.33 -13.21 13.80
CA SER A 69 -60.90 -11.94 14.30
C SER A 69 -61.30 -11.99 15.77
N VAL A 70 -60.38 -11.56 16.65
CA VAL A 70 -60.68 -11.21 18.06
C VAL A 70 -59.98 -9.89 18.40
N SER A 71 -60.73 -8.93 18.93
CA SER A 71 -60.25 -7.63 19.40
C SER A 71 -60.87 -7.31 20.76
N GLY A 72 -60.02 -6.98 21.75
CA GLY A 72 -60.45 -6.80 23.14
C GLY A 72 -60.86 -8.11 23.84
N GLN A 73 -61.24 -8.09 25.12
CA GLN A 73 -61.18 -6.97 26.08
C GLN A 73 -61.25 -7.50 27.53
N SER A 74 -60.82 -6.68 28.49
CA SER A 74 -61.39 -6.55 29.85
C SER A 74 -61.47 -7.75 30.84
N ARG A 75 -60.72 -7.60 31.95
CA ARG A 75 -61.16 -7.74 33.37
C ARG A 75 -61.55 -9.11 33.99
N ALA A 76 -60.69 -9.53 34.93
CA ALA A 76 -60.95 -9.75 36.38
C ALA A 76 -61.85 -10.91 36.92
N VAL A 77 -61.21 -11.78 37.72
CA VAL A 77 -61.71 -12.58 38.87
C VAL A 77 -60.50 -12.64 39.86
N HIS A 78 -60.54 -12.40 41.18
CA HIS A 78 -61.17 -13.12 42.31
C HIS A 78 -60.81 -14.63 42.36
N GLU A 79 -60.47 -15.28 43.49
CA GLU A 79 -60.25 -14.83 44.88
C GLU A 79 -59.44 -15.89 45.72
N LYS A 80 -58.95 -15.52 46.92
CA LYS A 80 -58.57 -16.37 48.09
C LYS A 80 -57.70 -17.63 47.94
N VAL A 81 -56.55 -17.61 48.64
CA VAL A 81 -56.19 -18.64 49.66
C VAL A 81 -55.77 -17.90 50.95
N THR A 82 -55.81 -18.56 52.12
CA THR A 82 -55.96 -17.94 53.45
C THR A 82 -54.74 -17.89 54.37
N ARG A 83 -54.62 -16.76 55.10
CA ARG A 83 -54.31 -16.60 56.55
C ARG A 83 -53.10 -17.31 57.22
N ILE A 84 -52.17 -16.49 57.71
CA ILE A 84 -51.53 -16.50 59.06
C ILE A 84 -51.30 -14.99 59.39
N HIS A 85 -51.86 -14.28 60.39
CA HIS A 85 -52.03 -14.44 61.85
C HIS A 85 -50.67 -14.60 62.59
N GLY A 86 -49.84 -13.56 62.81
CA GLY A 86 -50.07 -12.31 63.57
C GLY A 86 -49.19 -12.34 64.86
N PRO A 87 -49.18 -11.36 65.79
CA PRO A 87 -49.69 -9.97 65.77
C PRO A 87 -48.63 -8.90 66.24
N VAL A 88 -49.02 -7.60 66.31
CA VAL A 88 -48.32 -6.43 66.95
C VAL A 88 -46.88 -6.09 66.45
N ILE A 89 -46.37 -4.85 66.42
CA ILE A 89 -46.76 -3.52 66.97
C ILE A 89 -46.86 -2.45 65.85
N ARG A 90 -47.60 -1.35 66.10
CA ARG A 90 -47.76 -0.20 65.18
C ARG A 90 -46.70 0.92 65.41
N ARG A 91 -46.27 1.55 64.30
CA ARG A 91 -45.93 2.98 64.11
C ARG A 91 -45.49 3.82 65.34
N VAL A 92 -44.24 4.29 65.38
CA VAL A 92 -43.90 5.74 65.49
C VAL A 92 -42.42 6.07 65.20
N LEU A 93 -42.21 7.06 64.33
CA LEU A 93 -41.20 8.15 64.40
C LEU A 93 -39.68 7.76 64.46
N PRO A 94 -38.69 8.70 64.51
CA PRO A 94 -37.78 8.85 63.36
C PRO A 94 -36.28 8.87 63.73
N LEU A 95 -35.44 9.30 62.77
CA LEU A 95 -34.03 9.68 62.91
C LEU A 95 -33.12 8.70 63.67
N LEU A 96 -32.32 7.92 62.92
CA LEU A 96 -30.94 7.64 63.32
C LEU A 96 -30.06 7.32 62.09
N LEU A 97 -28.77 7.65 62.24
CA LEU A 97 -27.64 7.32 61.35
C LEU A 97 -27.63 7.89 59.93
N ALA A 98 -27.61 9.22 59.84
CA ALA A 98 -27.15 9.94 58.64
C ALA A 98 -25.60 9.89 58.50
N VAL A 99 -25.02 8.70 58.29
CA VAL A 99 -23.59 8.51 57.94
C VAL A 99 -23.44 7.40 56.88
N LEU A 100 -23.71 7.73 55.61
CA LEU A 100 -23.38 6.85 54.47
C LEU A 100 -23.18 7.61 53.15
N ILE A 101 -22.68 8.85 53.25
CA ILE A 101 -22.08 9.58 52.12
C ILE A 101 -20.60 9.16 52.02
N ALA A 102 -20.01 9.27 50.83
CA ALA A 102 -18.60 8.95 50.50
C ALA A 102 -18.26 7.47 50.23
N ALA A 103 -19.25 6.60 50.01
CA ALA A 103 -19.10 5.51 49.04
C ALA A 103 -19.27 6.08 47.62
N ALA A 104 -18.34 6.94 47.18
CA ALA A 104 -18.34 7.42 45.81
C ALA A 104 -18.15 6.21 44.88
N PRO A 105 -18.97 6.02 43.82
CA PRO A 105 -18.59 5.12 42.76
C PRO A 105 -17.33 5.73 42.13
N ALA A 106 -16.18 5.14 42.42
CA ALA A 106 -14.97 5.43 41.69
C ALA A 106 -15.29 5.09 40.22
N LEU A 107 -15.56 6.12 39.41
CA LEU A 107 -15.62 5.93 37.98
C LEU A 107 -14.27 5.33 37.62
N LEU A 108 -14.29 4.08 37.15
CA LEU A 108 -13.19 3.53 36.41
C LEU A 108 -13.14 4.34 35.11
N THR A 109 -12.49 5.50 35.18
CA THR A 109 -11.83 6.13 34.05
C THR A 109 -10.70 5.19 33.65
N VAL A 110 -11.09 4.07 33.03
CA VAL A 110 -10.25 3.42 32.03
C VAL A 110 -9.72 4.57 31.17
N PRO A 111 -8.40 4.76 31.08
CA PRO A 111 -7.89 5.75 30.16
C PRO A 111 -8.50 5.41 28.81
N ALA A 112 -8.99 6.42 28.10
CA ALA A 112 -9.36 6.21 26.73
C ALA A 112 -8.05 5.91 25.97
N GLU A 113 -7.71 4.63 25.85
CA GLU A 113 -6.78 4.12 24.84
C GLU A 113 -7.14 4.87 23.56
N ALA A 114 -6.24 5.76 23.12
CA ALA A 114 -6.54 6.70 22.05
C ALA A 114 -6.60 5.91 20.74
N ALA A 115 -7.76 5.29 20.49
CA ALA A 115 -7.92 4.11 19.67
C ALA A 115 -7.32 4.36 18.28
N ALA A 116 -6.14 3.75 18.05
CA ALA A 116 -5.14 4.32 17.16
C ALA A 116 -5.74 4.60 15.77
N GLY A 117 -5.90 5.87 15.46
CA GLY A 117 -6.64 6.31 14.29
C GLY A 117 -5.99 5.90 12.98
N ALA A 118 -6.74 6.02 11.89
CA ALA A 118 -6.17 5.97 10.55
C ALA A 118 -5.89 7.39 10.04
N ASN A 119 -4.88 7.51 9.18
CA ASN A 119 -4.58 8.72 8.41
C ASN A 119 -5.07 8.51 6.97
N LEU A 120 -6.10 9.27 6.57
CA LEU A 120 -6.62 9.25 5.21
C LEU A 120 -6.00 10.39 4.38
N TYR A 121 -5.55 10.08 3.17
CA TYR A 121 -5.23 11.06 2.13
C TYR A 121 -6.28 10.91 1.03
N PHE A 122 -6.88 12.00 0.58
CA PHE A 122 -7.83 11.96 -0.54
C PHE A 122 -7.18 12.41 -1.83
N VAL A 123 -7.43 11.69 -2.91
CA VAL A 123 -6.98 12.03 -4.27
C VAL A 123 -8.19 12.31 -5.14
N GLN A 124 -8.24 13.49 -5.74
CA GLN A 124 -9.34 13.89 -6.61
C GLN A 124 -9.03 13.46 -8.05
N GLY A 125 -9.60 12.32 -8.48
CA GLY A 125 -9.37 11.69 -9.78
C GLY A 125 -10.45 11.94 -10.84
N LEU A 126 -11.26 13.00 -10.70
CA LEU A 126 -12.31 13.41 -11.65
C LEU A 126 -11.93 14.76 -12.32
N PRO A 127 -11.36 14.76 -13.53
CA PRO A 127 -10.93 15.98 -14.18
C PRO A 127 -12.06 17.00 -14.40
N GLY A 128 -11.71 18.30 -14.34
CA GLY A 128 -12.66 19.40 -14.52
C GLY A 128 -13.70 19.56 -13.41
N ARG A 129 -13.53 18.86 -12.27
CA ARG A 129 -14.41 18.98 -11.10
C ARG A 129 -13.66 19.49 -9.88
N THR A 130 -14.44 20.03 -8.95
CA THR A 130 -14.00 20.54 -7.66
C THR A 130 -14.91 19.90 -6.60
N LEU A 131 -14.35 19.13 -5.68
CA LEU A 131 -15.13 18.38 -4.69
C LEU A 131 -14.90 18.86 -3.25
N ASP A 132 -15.98 18.95 -2.51
CA ASP A 132 -15.99 18.99 -1.05
C ASP A 132 -15.96 17.56 -0.51
N ILE A 133 -15.11 17.29 0.49
CA ILE A 133 -14.89 15.93 1.01
C ILE A 133 -15.22 15.90 2.51
N SER A 134 -16.06 14.94 2.90
CA SER A 134 -16.47 14.67 4.28
C SER A 134 -16.22 13.22 4.68
N VAL A 135 -15.93 13.02 5.97
CA VAL A 135 -15.87 11.72 6.63
C VAL A 135 -16.89 11.68 7.77
N ASP A 136 -17.76 10.68 7.79
CA ASP A 136 -18.84 10.54 8.77
C ASP A 136 -19.72 11.80 8.91
N GLY A 137 -19.92 12.50 7.80
CA GLY A 137 -20.65 13.78 7.74
C GLY A 137 -19.81 15.01 8.08
N ARG A 138 -18.73 14.89 8.87
CA ARG A 138 -17.80 16.01 9.15
C ARG A 138 -16.99 16.34 7.90
N GLN A 139 -17.04 17.59 7.45
CA GLN A 139 -16.23 18.06 6.33
C GLN A 139 -14.74 18.09 6.73
N VAL A 140 -13.88 17.56 5.87
CA VAL A 140 -12.42 17.51 6.06
C VAL A 140 -11.66 18.32 5.01
N ALA A 141 -12.23 18.49 3.81
CA ALA A 141 -11.71 19.40 2.79
C ALA A 141 -12.84 20.13 2.04
N THR A 142 -12.56 21.36 1.64
CA THR A 142 -13.37 22.18 0.73
C THR A 142 -12.65 22.31 -0.61
N GLY A 143 -13.41 22.47 -1.69
CA GLY A 143 -12.86 23.02 -2.95
C GLY A 143 -11.73 22.20 -3.60
N VAL A 144 -11.67 20.89 -3.42
CA VAL A 144 -10.56 20.06 -3.91
C VAL A 144 -10.69 19.85 -5.42
N ALA A 145 -9.87 20.56 -6.19
CA ALA A 145 -9.83 20.43 -7.65
C ALA A 145 -9.24 19.09 -8.12
N GLY A 146 -9.70 18.60 -9.28
CA GLY A 146 -9.15 17.41 -9.94
C GLY A 146 -7.63 17.46 -10.12
N GLY A 147 -6.97 16.32 -9.87
CA GLY A 147 -5.50 16.20 -9.84
C GLY A 147 -4.84 16.58 -8.52
N LYS A 148 -5.58 17.07 -7.51
CA LYS A 148 -5.04 17.36 -6.18
C LYS A 148 -5.11 16.16 -5.23
N LEU A 149 -4.10 16.08 -4.37
CA LEU A 149 -4.02 15.18 -3.22
C LEU A 149 -4.04 16.03 -1.95
N VAL A 150 -4.85 15.67 -0.97
CA VAL A 150 -5.03 16.40 0.30
C VAL A 150 -5.00 15.44 1.50
N GLY A 151 -4.52 15.92 2.64
CA GLY A 151 -4.36 15.16 3.89
C GLY A 151 -2.94 15.23 4.47
N PRO A 152 -2.64 14.48 5.56
CA PRO A 152 -3.48 13.47 6.17
C PRO A 152 -4.66 14.03 6.95
N PHE A 153 -5.74 13.27 7.03
CA PHE A 153 -6.87 13.50 7.93
C PHE A 153 -6.97 12.32 8.91
N GLY A 154 -6.85 12.61 10.21
CA GLY A 154 -7.01 11.62 11.26
C GLY A 154 -8.48 11.22 11.44
N VAL A 155 -8.75 9.92 11.47
CA VAL A 155 -10.10 9.35 11.64
C VAL A 155 -10.07 8.16 12.60
N ALA A 156 -11.18 7.88 13.27
CA ALA A 156 -11.32 6.68 14.09
C ALA A 156 -11.22 5.39 13.22
N SER A 157 -10.69 4.30 13.78
CA SER A 157 -10.66 3.00 13.11
C SER A 157 -12.08 2.43 12.89
N GLY A 158 -12.20 1.40 12.05
CA GLY A 158 -13.47 0.77 11.66
C GLY A 158 -14.03 1.32 10.34
N LYS A 159 -15.33 1.16 10.10
CA LYS A 159 -15.98 1.66 8.87
C LYS A 159 -16.24 3.16 8.96
N ARG A 160 -15.68 3.92 8.01
CA ARG A 160 -15.84 5.38 7.86
C ARG A 160 -16.62 5.68 6.59
N MET A 161 -17.66 6.51 6.68
CA MET A 161 -18.46 6.92 5.52
C MET A 161 -17.78 8.09 4.82
N ILE A 162 -17.22 7.85 3.64
CA ILE A 162 -16.68 8.91 2.78
C ILE A 162 -17.80 9.47 1.92
N THR A 163 -18.00 10.78 1.97
CA THR A 163 -18.95 11.49 1.10
C THR A 163 -18.19 12.59 0.37
N ALA A 164 -18.33 12.64 -0.95
CA ALA A 164 -17.80 13.73 -1.76
C ALA A 164 -18.94 14.43 -2.51
N LYS A 165 -18.98 15.76 -2.40
CA LYS A 165 -20.00 16.64 -2.97
C LYS A 165 -19.40 17.58 -4.01
N GLN A 166 -20.24 18.05 -4.92
CA GLN A 166 -19.96 19.17 -5.83
C GLN A 166 -21.21 20.06 -5.81
N ASP A 167 -21.04 21.37 -5.60
CA ASP A 167 -22.15 22.34 -5.61
C ASP A 167 -23.31 21.91 -4.67
N GLY A 168 -22.94 21.43 -3.47
CA GLY A 168 -23.84 20.84 -2.46
C GLY A 168 -24.38 19.43 -2.75
N LYS A 169 -24.38 18.99 -4.02
CA LYS A 169 -24.92 17.71 -4.49
C LYS A 169 -23.92 16.56 -4.26
N VAL A 170 -24.39 15.41 -3.79
CA VAL A 170 -23.52 14.23 -3.58
C VAL A 170 -23.10 13.64 -4.93
N VAL A 171 -21.80 13.59 -5.19
CA VAL A 171 -21.20 12.96 -6.38
C VAL A 171 -20.93 11.48 -6.12
N ILE A 172 -20.48 11.16 -4.90
CA ILE A 172 -20.29 9.78 -4.42
C ILE A 172 -20.38 9.73 -2.90
N GLN A 173 -20.91 8.63 -2.38
CA GLN A 173 -20.88 8.28 -0.96
C GLN A 173 -20.59 6.77 -0.82
N ARG A 174 -19.60 6.40 -0.01
CA ARG A 174 -19.17 4.99 0.17
C ARG A 174 -18.45 4.78 1.50
N SER A 175 -18.71 3.64 2.15
CA SER A 175 -17.95 3.22 3.33
C SER A 175 -16.55 2.72 2.95
N VAL A 176 -15.54 3.16 3.69
CA VAL A 176 -14.14 2.71 3.64
C VAL A 176 -13.77 2.08 4.98
N SER A 177 -12.98 1.00 4.98
CA SER A 177 -12.46 0.38 6.19
C SER A 177 -11.13 1.01 6.62
N ALA A 178 -11.15 1.81 7.68
CA ALA A 178 -9.98 2.39 8.32
C ALA A 178 -9.39 1.39 9.33
N GLY A 179 -8.22 0.83 9.05
CA GLY A 179 -7.49 -0.01 10.02
C GLY A 179 -6.92 0.80 11.18
N SER A 180 -6.75 0.17 12.35
CA SER A 180 -6.06 0.80 13.48
C SER A 180 -4.61 1.14 13.10
N GLY A 181 -4.18 2.38 13.31
CA GLY A 181 -2.87 2.90 12.89
C GLY A 181 -2.63 2.97 11.37
N ALA A 182 -3.65 2.73 10.53
CA ALA A 182 -3.46 2.62 9.09
C ALA A 182 -3.17 3.96 8.42
N SER A 183 -2.35 3.97 7.37
CA SER A 183 -2.24 5.08 6.43
C SER A 183 -2.83 4.65 5.08
N LEU A 184 -3.76 5.42 4.53
CA LEU A 184 -4.57 5.04 3.38
C LEU A 184 -4.68 6.20 2.39
N ASP A 185 -4.40 5.93 1.11
CA ASP A 185 -4.87 6.77 0.01
C ASP A 185 -6.32 6.38 -0.31
N VAL A 186 -7.19 7.36 -0.54
CA VAL A 186 -8.61 7.21 -0.87
C VAL A 186 -8.87 7.99 -2.15
N VAL A 187 -8.92 7.29 -3.27
CA VAL A 187 -8.95 7.89 -4.60
C VAL A 187 -10.38 7.90 -5.13
N ILE A 188 -10.88 9.10 -5.47
CA ILE A 188 -12.22 9.30 -6.05
C ILE A 188 -12.05 9.46 -7.57
N HIS A 189 -12.30 8.40 -8.34
CA HIS A 189 -11.95 8.36 -9.77
C HIS A 189 -13.06 7.78 -10.67
N GLN A 190 -12.85 7.81 -11.98
CA GLN A 190 -13.73 7.19 -12.97
C GLN A 190 -13.43 5.68 -13.11
N PRO A 191 -14.45 4.84 -13.34
CA PRO A 191 -14.24 3.46 -13.80
C PRO A 191 -13.65 3.43 -15.21
N VAL A 192 -13.26 2.23 -15.68
CA VAL A 192 -12.82 1.93 -17.07
C VAL A 192 -13.65 2.64 -18.14
N SER A 193 -14.96 2.81 -17.93
CA SER A 193 -15.82 3.63 -18.78
C SER A 193 -15.90 5.08 -18.26
N PRO A 194 -15.45 6.10 -19.03
CA PRO A 194 -15.42 7.49 -18.57
C PRO A 194 -16.80 8.14 -18.40
N THR A 195 -17.86 7.49 -18.85
CA THR A 195 -19.27 7.90 -18.62
C THR A 195 -19.93 7.18 -17.44
N GLY A 196 -19.23 6.23 -16.82
CA GLY A 196 -19.72 5.52 -15.63
C GLY A 196 -19.83 6.43 -14.40
N LYS A 197 -20.64 6.00 -13.42
CA LYS A 197 -20.65 6.64 -12.10
C LYS A 197 -19.25 6.57 -11.48
N PRO A 198 -18.74 7.64 -10.83
CA PRO A 198 -17.49 7.61 -10.09
C PRO A 198 -17.43 6.46 -9.07
N LEU A 199 -16.22 6.08 -8.67
CA LEU A 199 -15.98 5.09 -7.64
C LEU A 199 -14.88 5.55 -6.67
N ILE A 200 -14.79 4.87 -5.53
CA ILE A 200 -13.72 5.02 -4.56
C ILE A 200 -12.92 3.72 -4.49
N THR A 201 -11.60 3.85 -4.70
CA THR A 201 -10.58 2.82 -4.47
C THR A 201 -9.65 3.28 -3.34
N THR A 202 -9.07 2.32 -2.61
CA THR A 202 -8.27 2.63 -1.41
C THR A 202 -6.97 1.83 -1.39
N TYR A 203 -5.83 2.52 -1.19
CA TYR A 203 -4.50 1.92 -1.25
C TYR A 203 -3.76 2.11 0.09
N ALA A 204 -3.40 1.02 0.77
CA ALA A 204 -2.73 1.07 2.08
C ALA A 204 -1.24 1.47 1.94
N ASN A 205 -0.85 2.62 2.49
CA ASN A 205 0.49 3.19 2.35
C ASN A 205 1.55 2.34 3.05
N LYS A 206 2.53 1.87 2.28
CA LYS A 206 3.66 1.09 2.80
C LYS A 206 4.74 2.02 3.37
N LEU A 207 4.52 2.44 4.62
CA LEU A 207 5.46 3.29 5.37
C LEU A 207 6.65 2.50 5.96
N THR A 208 6.92 1.31 5.42
CA THR A 208 8.10 0.50 5.76
C THR A 208 9.38 1.25 5.43
N ALA A 209 10.36 1.15 6.31
CA ALA A 209 11.64 1.85 6.16
C ALA A 209 12.43 1.39 4.93
N VAL A 210 13.12 2.30 4.25
CA VAL A 210 13.84 2.07 2.98
C VAL A 210 15.33 2.41 3.08
N PRO A 211 16.23 1.80 2.28
CA PRO A 211 17.64 2.15 2.28
C PRO A 211 17.88 3.65 2.00
N LYS A 212 18.95 4.22 2.58
CA LYS A 212 19.27 5.66 2.52
C LYS A 212 19.43 6.25 1.11
N ASP A 213 19.72 5.42 0.12
CA ASP A 213 19.84 5.77 -1.31
C ASP A 213 18.53 5.58 -2.11
N LYS A 214 17.46 5.11 -1.46
CA LYS A 214 16.25 4.59 -2.11
C LYS A 214 14.96 5.22 -1.60
N ALA A 215 13.92 5.06 -2.39
CA ALA A 215 12.56 5.50 -2.12
C ALA A 215 11.60 4.31 -2.23
N GLY A 216 10.48 4.39 -1.52
CA GLY A 216 9.27 3.65 -1.90
C GLY A 216 8.60 4.37 -3.07
N LEU A 217 8.07 3.62 -4.02
CA LEU A 217 7.28 4.15 -5.13
C LEU A 217 6.00 3.33 -5.27
N ARG A 218 4.85 4.01 -5.18
CA ARG A 218 3.54 3.51 -5.58
C ARG A 218 3.17 4.10 -6.94
N VAL A 219 2.71 3.25 -7.86
CA VAL A 219 2.01 3.68 -9.07
C VAL A 219 0.64 2.99 -9.12
N ALA A 220 -0.42 3.78 -9.25
CA ALA A 220 -1.80 3.35 -9.34
C ALA A 220 -2.43 3.78 -10.68
N HIS A 221 -3.28 2.92 -11.23
CA HIS A 221 -4.04 3.18 -12.45
C HIS A 221 -5.49 3.45 -12.05
N ASP A 222 -5.85 4.73 -11.97
CA ASP A 222 -7.19 5.20 -11.60
C ASP A 222 -7.92 5.82 -12.82
N ALA A 223 -7.30 5.78 -14.00
CA ALA A 223 -7.77 6.37 -15.25
C ALA A 223 -8.87 5.55 -15.93
N ALA A 224 -9.78 6.22 -16.62
CA ALA A 224 -10.89 5.64 -17.36
C ALA A 224 -10.44 5.09 -18.73
N VAL A 225 -9.68 4.00 -18.67
CA VAL A 225 -9.23 3.19 -19.80
C VAL A 225 -9.09 1.74 -19.35
N GLY A 226 -9.01 0.81 -20.31
CA GLY A 226 -8.71 -0.60 -20.02
C GLY A 226 -7.27 -0.80 -19.50
N PRO A 227 -6.86 -2.06 -19.27
CA PRO A 227 -5.54 -2.39 -18.76
C PRO A 227 -4.41 -1.74 -19.56
N ALA A 228 -3.41 -1.24 -18.84
CA ALA A 228 -2.29 -0.52 -19.39
C ALA A 228 -0.94 -1.11 -18.98
N ASP A 229 0.04 -0.91 -19.85
CA ASP A 229 1.44 -1.23 -19.62
C ASP A 229 2.20 0.06 -19.30
N ILE A 230 2.92 0.07 -18.19
CA ILE A 230 3.68 1.23 -17.70
C ILE A 230 5.14 1.05 -18.12
N ARG A 231 5.66 2.01 -18.89
CA ARG A 231 7.04 1.99 -19.36
C ARG A 231 7.90 2.97 -18.56
N VAL A 232 9.10 2.54 -18.21
CA VAL A 232 10.12 3.33 -17.53
C VAL A 232 11.36 3.35 -18.41
N ASN A 233 11.84 4.54 -18.77
CA ASN A 233 12.95 4.77 -19.70
C ASN A 233 12.76 3.99 -21.02
N GLY A 234 11.51 3.95 -21.53
CA GLY A 234 11.10 3.24 -22.74
C GLY A 234 10.84 1.73 -22.60
N GLN A 235 11.22 1.11 -21.47
CA GLN A 235 11.03 -0.33 -21.24
C GLN A 235 9.76 -0.61 -20.43
N VAL A 236 8.93 -1.55 -20.89
CA VAL A 236 7.71 -1.97 -20.16
C VAL A 236 8.10 -2.69 -18.87
N LEU A 237 7.93 -2.02 -17.73
CA LEU A 237 8.28 -2.54 -16.40
C LEU A 237 7.10 -3.21 -15.70
N PHE A 238 5.90 -2.66 -15.87
CA PHE A 238 4.66 -3.23 -15.33
C PHE A 238 3.66 -3.46 -16.47
N LYS A 239 2.95 -4.58 -16.44
CA LYS A 239 2.06 -5.04 -17.52
C LYS A 239 0.66 -5.35 -17.01
N ASN A 240 -0.34 -5.12 -17.85
CA ASN A 240 -1.75 -5.43 -17.59
C ASN A 240 -2.22 -4.87 -16.22
N VAL A 241 -1.90 -3.60 -15.95
CA VAL A 241 -2.37 -2.90 -14.76
C VAL A 241 -3.78 -2.39 -15.06
N ALA A 242 -4.79 -2.87 -14.34
CA ALA A 242 -6.18 -2.48 -14.55
C ALA A 242 -6.59 -1.24 -13.72
N ASN A 243 -7.69 -0.60 -14.13
CA ASN A 243 -8.33 0.48 -13.37
C ASN A 243 -8.67 0.01 -11.94
N GLY A 244 -8.17 0.72 -10.93
CA GLY A 244 -8.27 0.36 -9.51
C GLY A 244 -7.14 -0.54 -8.99
N GLU A 245 -6.12 -0.85 -9.80
CA GLU A 245 -4.92 -1.58 -9.36
C GLU A 245 -3.73 -0.64 -9.10
N SER A 246 -2.88 -1.03 -8.14
CA SER A 246 -1.65 -0.32 -7.80
C SER A 246 -0.49 -1.28 -7.54
N LEU A 247 0.72 -0.86 -7.89
CA LEU A 247 1.96 -1.56 -7.61
C LEU A 247 2.84 -0.75 -6.67
N ASP A 248 3.55 -1.43 -5.78
CA ASP A 248 4.53 -0.84 -4.88
C ASP A 248 5.91 -1.46 -5.13
N VAL A 249 6.94 -0.62 -5.28
CA VAL A 249 8.34 -1.02 -5.52
C VAL A 249 9.28 -0.15 -4.69
N VAL A 250 10.50 -0.63 -4.41
CA VAL A 250 11.59 0.18 -3.82
C VAL A 250 12.65 0.40 -4.89
N VAL A 251 12.95 1.66 -5.20
CA VAL A 251 13.84 2.07 -6.30
C VAL A 251 14.92 3.03 -5.79
N PRO A 252 16.08 3.14 -6.47
CA PRO A 252 17.01 4.25 -6.28
C PRO A 252 16.31 5.62 -6.38
N ALA A 253 16.84 6.62 -5.68
CA ALA A 253 16.44 8.00 -5.92
C ALA A 253 16.96 8.51 -7.28
N GLY A 254 16.18 9.37 -7.93
CA GLY A 254 16.48 9.90 -9.26
C GLY A 254 15.21 10.34 -9.99
N THR A 255 15.37 10.76 -11.25
CA THR A 255 14.24 11.09 -12.14
C THR A 255 14.07 9.99 -13.18
N TYR A 256 12.84 9.49 -13.30
CA TYR A 256 12.48 8.43 -14.24
C TYR A 256 11.61 8.99 -15.37
N LYS A 257 11.94 8.68 -16.63
CA LYS A 257 11.05 8.97 -17.76
C LYS A 257 9.96 7.91 -17.80
N VAL A 258 8.72 8.28 -17.51
CA VAL A 258 7.59 7.34 -17.44
C VAL A 258 6.55 7.67 -18.51
N ASP A 259 6.06 6.65 -19.21
CA ASP A 259 4.85 6.77 -20.03
C ASP A 259 3.93 5.54 -19.84
N ILE A 260 2.69 5.65 -20.33
CA ILE A 260 1.68 4.61 -20.26
C ILE A 260 1.09 4.38 -21.64
N VAL A 261 0.94 3.10 -22.01
CA VAL A 261 0.34 2.63 -23.26
C VAL A 261 -0.73 1.56 -22.96
N PRO A 262 -1.71 1.32 -23.85
CA PRO A 262 -2.63 0.18 -23.70
C PRO A 262 -1.85 -1.15 -23.64
N THR A 263 -2.32 -2.11 -22.84
CA THR A 263 -1.58 -3.36 -22.62
C THR A 263 -1.28 -4.13 -23.90
N GLY A 264 -0.03 -4.55 -24.05
CA GLY A 264 0.46 -5.25 -25.25
C GLY A 264 0.68 -4.35 -26.48
N ALA A 265 0.36 -3.06 -26.42
CA ALA A 265 0.61 -2.08 -27.47
C ALA A 265 1.88 -1.26 -27.21
N THR A 266 2.39 -0.60 -28.25
CA THR A 266 3.49 0.40 -28.14
C THR A 266 3.02 1.83 -28.37
N SER A 267 1.81 2.00 -28.90
CA SER A 267 1.14 3.27 -29.20
C SER A 267 -0.39 3.07 -29.25
N PRO A 268 -1.21 4.14 -29.14
CA PRO A 268 -0.83 5.49 -28.75
C PRO A 268 -0.34 5.53 -27.29
N VAL A 269 0.54 6.48 -26.98
CA VAL A 269 0.83 6.83 -25.58
C VAL A 269 -0.38 7.56 -25.02
N VAL A 270 -0.96 7.04 -23.93
CA VAL A 270 -2.15 7.61 -23.29
C VAL A 270 -1.82 8.58 -22.17
N LEU A 271 -0.59 8.53 -21.65
CA LEU A 271 -0.04 9.48 -20.67
C LEU A 271 1.49 9.50 -20.76
N GLY A 272 2.08 10.69 -20.75
CA GLY A 272 3.53 10.89 -20.84
C GLY A 272 4.05 11.09 -22.28
N PRO A 273 5.38 11.12 -22.48
CA PRO A 273 6.42 10.91 -21.47
C PRO A 273 6.44 12.03 -20.41
N LEU A 274 6.58 11.62 -19.14
CA LEU A 274 6.62 12.48 -17.97
C LEU A 274 7.93 12.22 -17.20
N ASP A 275 8.53 13.30 -16.67
CA ASP A 275 9.58 13.19 -15.66
C ASP A 275 8.98 12.94 -14.28
N LEU A 276 9.25 11.76 -13.72
CA LEU A 276 8.85 11.38 -12.37
C LEU A 276 10.05 11.51 -11.42
N PRO A 277 10.14 12.58 -10.61
CA PRO A 277 11.17 12.70 -9.57
C PRO A 277 10.85 11.78 -8.37
N VAL A 278 11.85 11.04 -7.92
CA VAL A 278 11.75 10.08 -6.81
C VAL A 278 12.87 10.36 -5.80
N GLN A 279 12.50 10.73 -4.57
CA GLN A 279 13.43 11.22 -3.54
C GLN A 279 13.72 10.16 -2.48
N ALA A 280 14.99 9.99 -2.11
CA ALA A 280 15.43 9.03 -1.09
C ALA A 280 14.77 9.30 0.28
N GLY A 281 14.36 8.24 0.98
CA GLY A 281 13.68 8.35 2.28
C GLY A 281 12.21 8.81 2.21
N TYR A 282 11.58 8.73 1.04
CA TYR A 282 10.15 8.98 0.86
C TYR A 282 9.45 7.80 0.20
N LEU A 283 8.15 7.66 0.48
CA LEU A 283 7.19 6.95 -0.36
C LEU A 283 6.59 7.97 -1.33
N THR A 284 7.02 7.95 -2.60
CA THR A 284 6.35 8.68 -3.69
C THR A 284 5.10 7.91 -4.12
N ARG A 285 3.95 8.58 -4.19
CA ARG A 285 2.68 8.01 -4.65
C ARG A 285 2.25 8.70 -5.93
N VAL A 286 1.93 7.91 -6.95
CA VAL A 286 1.61 8.37 -8.32
C VAL A 286 0.28 7.75 -8.72
N PHE A 287 -0.71 8.58 -9.06
CA PHE A 287 -2.05 8.15 -9.47
C PHE A 287 -2.32 8.68 -10.88
N ALA A 288 -2.33 7.78 -11.87
CA ALA A 288 -2.70 8.12 -13.24
C ALA A 288 -4.23 8.21 -13.33
N ILE A 289 -4.76 9.39 -13.65
CA ILE A 289 -6.19 9.72 -13.58
C ILE A 289 -6.71 10.38 -14.86
N GLY A 290 -8.04 10.44 -14.99
CA GLY A 290 -8.73 11.02 -16.14
C GLY A 290 -8.97 10.02 -17.28
N ALA A 291 -9.31 10.51 -18.47
CA ALA A 291 -9.73 9.68 -19.60
C ALA A 291 -8.99 10.05 -20.90
N PRO A 292 -8.34 9.08 -21.60
CA PRO A 292 -7.63 9.38 -22.85
C PRO A 292 -8.58 9.88 -23.95
N SER A 293 -9.78 9.29 -24.03
CA SER A 293 -10.83 9.65 -24.98
C SER A 293 -11.41 11.05 -24.76
N GLN A 294 -11.28 11.62 -23.57
CA GLN A 294 -11.69 12.99 -23.24
C GLN A 294 -10.51 13.97 -23.25
N LYS A 295 -9.28 13.50 -23.52
CA LYS A 295 -8.02 14.27 -23.41
C LYS A 295 -7.78 14.86 -22.02
N THR A 296 -8.26 14.19 -20.96
CA THR A 296 -8.19 14.66 -19.56
C THR A 296 -7.15 13.91 -18.71
N MET A 297 -6.27 13.14 -19.35
CA MET A 297 -5.23 12.34 -18.69
C MET A 297 -4.21 13.21 -17.95
N THR A 298 -3.99 12.91 -16.67
CA THR A 298 -3.00 13.61 -15.84
C THR A 298 -2.54 12.73 -14.67
N VAL A 299 -1.62 13.24 -13.86
CA VAL A 299 -1.07 12.57 -12.67
C VAL A 299 -1.37 13.39 -11.43
N ALA A 300 -1.97 12.76 -10.42
CA ALA A 300 -1.85 13.24 -9.05
C ALA A 300 -0.60 12.62 -8.40
N LEU A 301 0.21 13.43 -7.73
CA LEU A 301 1.44 12.98 -7.07
C LEU A 301 1.48 13.50 -5.63
N GLY A 302 1.94 12.67 -4.70
CA GLY A 302 2.23 13.12 -3.33
C GLY A 302 3.18 12.18 -2.61
N THR A 303 4.13 12.74 -1.85
CA THR A 303 5.10 11.98 -1.07
C THR A 303 4.61 11.75 0.36
N ILE A 304 5.23 10.80 1.08
CA ILE A 304 5.21 10.69 2.55
C ILE A 304 6.65 10.38 2.97
N LYS A 305 7.19 11.04 4.01
CA LYS A 305 8.51 10.69 4.54
C LYS A 305 8.45 9.32 5.22
N VAL A 306 9.41 8.44 4.95
CA VAL A 306 9.52 7.11 5.58
C VAL A 306 10.85 7.00 6.34
N PRO A 307 10.99 6.09 7.33
CA PRO A 307 12.26 5.91 8.02
C PRO A 307 13.33 5.34 7.07
N ALA A 308 14.60 5.58 7.40
CA ALA A 308 15.72 5.05 6.63
C ALA A 308 16.31 3.78 7.28
N THR A 309 16.66 2.76 6.49
CA THR A 309 17.38 1.57 6.94
C THR A 309 18.86 1.59 6.55
N GLY A 310 19.64 0.76 7.27
CA GLY A 310 21.07 0.57 7.04
C GLY A 310 21.96 1.57 7.78
N SER A 311 23.19 1.14 8.06
CA SER A 311 24.27 2.00 8.57
C SER A 311 24.58 3.14 7.60
N ALA A 312 25.46 4.07 7.97
CA ALA A 312 26.11 4.89 6.95
C ALA A 312 26.95 3.98 6.02
N LYS A 313 27.22 4.42 4.78
CA LYS A 313 28.32 3.82 4.00
C LYS A 313 29.58 3.93 4.87
N PRO A 314 30.36 2.85 5.10
CA PRO A 314 31.65 2.96 5.78
C PRO A 314 32.50 4.00 5.06
N SER A 315 32.95 5.02 5.80
CA SER A 315 33.89 6.03 5.30
C SER A 315 35.26 5.42 5.02
N GLU A 316 35.58 4.35 5.76
CA GLU A 316 36.88 3.72 5.85
C GLU A 316 36.66 2.21 6.11
N VAL A 317 37.50 1.38 5.49
CA VAL A 317 37.57 -0.06 5.78
C VAL A 317 39.04 -0.37 5.98
N ASN A 318 39.48 -0.42 7.23
CA ASN A 318 40.86 -0.76 7.57
C ASN A 318 41.14 -2.22 7.26
N THR A 319 41.77 -2.49 6.13
CA THR A 319 42.12 -3.85 5.65
C THR A 319 43.28 -4.49 6.42
N GLY A 320 43.79 -3.82 7.46
CA GLY A 320 44.97 -4.22 8.22
C GLY A 320 46.29 -3.93 7.48
N THR A 321 47.36 -3.77 8.25
CA THR A 321 48.72 -3.65 7.71
C THR A 321 49.25 -5.05 7.38
N GLY A 322 49.13 -5.45 6.10
CA GLY A 322 49.57 -6.77 5.59
C GLY A 322 51.08 -7.05 5.64
N GLY A 323 51.86 -6.26 6.39
CA GLY A 323 53.31 -6.36 6.51
C GLY A 323 53.83 -7.09 7.75
N GLN A 324 52.97 -7.64 8.64
CA GLN A 324 53.45 -8.31 9.86
C GLN A 324 54.27 -9.59 9.58
N ALA A 325 54.19 -10.17 8.37
CA ALA A 325 55.10 -11.23 7.94
C ALA A 325 56.54 -10.72 7.66
N ALA A 326 56.69 -9.52 7.08
CA ALA A 326 58.00 -8.98 6.71
C ALA A 326 58.90 -8.63 7.92
N GLY A 327 58.32 -8.54 9.12
CA GLY A 327 59.07 -8.42 10.37
C GLY A 327 59.73 -9.73 10.83
N LEU A 328 59.27 -10.89 10.34
CA LEU A 328 59.82 -12.20 10.72
C LEU A 328 61.10 -12.52 9.93
N ASP A 329 61.14 -12.19 8.64
CA ASP A 329 62.35 -12.35 7.81
C ASP A 329 63.53 -11.53 8.37
N GLN A 330 63.25 -10.33 8.90
CA GLN A 330 64.25 -9.47 9.57
C GLN A 330 64.64 -9.98 10.97
N ALA A 331 63.82 -10.80 11.62
CA ALA A 331 64.12 -11.40 12.91
C ALA A 331 64.99 -12.68 12.80
N GLN A 332 65.09 -13.28 11.61
CA GLN A 332 65.79 -14.57 11.41
C GLN A 332 66.82 -14.55 10.28
N SER A 333 67.80 -13.64 10.37
CA SER A 333 69.06 -13.74 9.61
C SER A 333 70.35 -13.54 10.44
N PRO A 334 70.57 -14.28 11.55
CA PRO A 334 71.82 -14.25 12.32
C PRO A 334 72.98 -15.02 11.64
N LEU A 335 73.12 -14.93 10.31
CA LEU A 335 74.19 -15.55 9.52
C LEU A 335 75.18 -14.51 8.98
N GLY A 336 75.59 -13.59 9.86
CA GLY A 336 76.62 -12.58 9.58
C GLY A 336 77.57 -12.27 10.75
N GLN A 337 77.36 -12.85 11.93
CA GLN A 337 78.23 -12.63 13.13
C GLN A 337 78.53 -13.92 13.92
N SER A 338 78.33 -15.09 13.32
CA SER A 338 78.68 -16.38 13.91
C SER A 338 80.21 -16.60 13.92
N GLY A 339 80.91 -16.11 14.96
CA GLY A 339 82.35 -16.37 15.09
C GLY A 339 83.04 -15.92 16.39
N LEU A 340 82.81 -14.69 16.87
CA LEU A 340 83.75 -14.07 17.83
C LEU A 340 83.34 -14.07 19.31
N TRP A 341 82.04 -14.05 19.63
CA TRP A 341 81.58 -13.95 21.04
C TRP A 341 81.84 -15.20 21.89
N ILE A 342 81.93 -16.39 21.28
CA ILE A 342 82.18 -17.66 21.99
C ILE A 342 83.62 -17.70 22.55
N VAL A 343 84.59 -17.10 21.86
CA VAL A 343 86.00 -17.05 22.31
C VAL A 343 86.15 -16.23 23.59
N VAL A 344 85.43 -15.10 23.69
CA VAL A 344 85.47 -14.21 24.87
C VAL A 344 84.92 -14.91 26.11
N PHE A 345 83.83 -15.68 25.97
CA PHE A 345 83.20 -16.34 27.12
C PHE A 345 84.02 -17.53 27.67
N LEU A 346 84.75 -18.25 26.80
CA LEU A 346 85.66 -19.32 27.24
C LEU A 346 86.94 -18.78 27.90
N ALA A 347 87.43 -17.62 27.47
CA ALA A 347 88.56 -16.95 28.14
C ALA A 347 88.24 -16.55 29.59
N ALA A 348 87.00 -16.10 29.85
CA ALA A 348 86.56 -15.68 31.18
C ALA A 348 86.52 -16.83 32.22
N LEU A 349 86.14 -18.05 31.81
CA LEU A 349 86.08 -19.20 32.72
C LEU A 349 87.47 -19.73 33.11
N GLY A 350 88.48 -19.59 32.25
CA GLY A 350 89.83 -20.11 32.49
C GLY A 350 90.58 -19.45 33.66
N VAL A 351 90.26 -18.19 33.97
CA VAL A 351 90.95 -17.42 35.03
C VAL A 351 90.42 -17.75 36.42
N ALA A 352 89.15 -18.15 36.54
CA ALA A 352 88.47 -18.30 37.84
C ALA A 352 88.91 -19.53 38.66
N VAL A 353 89.63 -20.48 38.06
CA VAL A 353 90.02 -21.76 38.69
C VAL A 353 91.40 -21.71 39.37
N ALA A 354 92.19 -20.66 39.14
CA ALA A 354 93.59 -20.59 39.58
C ALA A 354 93.81 -20.15 41.04
N THR A 355 92.86 -19.45 41.67
CA THR A 355 93.07 -18.69 42.92
C THR A 355 92.31 -19.26 44.13
N GLY A 356 92.37 -20.59 44.31
CA GLY A 356 91.60 -21.33 45.33
C GLY A 356 92.38 -22.24 46.30
N ARG A 357 93.71 -22.08 46.47
CA ARG A 357 94.53 -22.95 47.35
C ARG A 357 95.22 -22.16 48.48
N LYS A 358 94.68 -22.26 49.70
CA LYS A 358 95.26 -22.05 51.07
C LYS A 358 94.10 -21.66 52.02
N VAL A 359 93.98 -22.08 53.28
CA VAL A 359 94.72 -23.06 54.13
C VAL A 359 93.68 -23.84 54.97
N VAL A 360 94.01 -25.07 55.37
CA VAL A 360 93.27 -25.84 56.40
C VAL A 360 94.17 -26.04 57.62
N ARG A 361 93.67 -25.73 58.82
CA ARG A 361 94.03 -26.20 60.19
C ARG A 361 93.75 -25.10 61.24
N ARG A 362 93.27 -25.42 62.45
CA ARG A 362 92.63 -26.67 62.91
C ARG A 362 91.75 -26.34 64.13
#